data_AF-A0A4Y2CAC7-F1
#
_entry.id   AF-A0A4Y2CAC7-F1
#
_cell.length_a   1.000
_cell.length_b   1.000
_cell.length_c   1.000
_cell.angle_alpha   90.00
_cell.angle_beta   90.00
_cell.angle_gamma   90.00
#
_symmetry.space_group_name_H-M   'P 1'
#
loop_
_entity.id
_entity.type
_entity.pdbx_description
1 polymer ?
#
loop_
_entity_poly.entity_id
_entity_poly.type
_entity_poly.pdbx_seq_one_letter_code
_entity_poly.pdbx_strand_id
1 'polypeptide(L)'
;MEMHARITDEAGQKVLIALYGRKKSEETRDFLIFKLFQKSLVKNNFILVFLPPTTTAAREDSLRAYLQVQNWSGFAKRSLDWCWKETKHGLFSVTTHKKPAAPSLLYMISLQVRKRV
;
A
#
# COMPACT_ATOMS: atom_id res chain seq x y z
N MET A 1 5.46 -3.40 -20.46
CA MET A 1 4.71 -3.12 -19.21
C MET A 1 5.63 -3.15 -17.99
N GLU A 2 6.45 -4.19 -17.84
CA GLU A 2 7.23 -4.45 -16.64
C GLU A 2 8.34 -3.41 -16.32
N MET A 3 8.99 -2.85 -17.33
CA MET A 3 10.04 -1.82 -17.13
C MET A 3 9.48 -0.52 -16.52
N HIS A 4 8.40 0.03 -17.10
CA HIS A 4 7.76 1.24 -16.56
C HIS A 4 7.22 1.00 -15.15
N ALA A 5 6.62 -0.16 -14.89
CA ALA A 5 6.11 -0.49 -13.57
C ALA A 5 7.20 -0.55 -12.50
N ARG A 6 8.39 -1.07 -12.82
CA ARG A 6 9.55 -1.11 -11.91
C ARG A 6 10.08 0.30 -11.62
N ILE A 7 10.25 1.13 -12.65
CA ILE A 7 10.72 2.53 -12.49
C ILE A 7 9.73 3.34 -11.62
N THR A 8 8.42 3.17 -11.86
CA THR A 8 7.38 3.82 -11.07
C THR A 8 7.39 3.37 -9.60
N ASP A 9 7.60 2.08 -9.34
CA ASP A 9 7.71 1.55 -7.96
C ASP A 9 8.94 2.11 -7.23
N GLU A 10 10.11 2.13 -7.88
CA GLU A 10 11.33 2.71 -7.31
C GLU A 10 11.19 4.21 -7.03
N ALA A 11 10.59 4.97 -7.96
CA ALA A 11 10.34 6.40 -7.78
C ALA A 11 9.34 6.65 -6.64
N GLY A 12 8.24 5.89 -6.60
CA GLY A 12 7.25 5.96 -5.52
C GLY A 12 7.85 5.61 -4.16
N GLN A 13 8.74 4.62 -4.11
CA GLN A 13 9.47 4.26 -2.90
C GLN A 13 10.35 5.42 -2.40
N LYS A 14 11.09 6.10 -3.28
CA LYS A 14 11.91 7.26 -2.91
C LYS A 14 11.07 8.39 -2.33
N VAL A 15 9.90 8.67 -2.93
CA VAL A 15 8.96 9.69 -2.42
C VAL A 15 8.45 9.33 -1.03
N LEU A 16 8.05 8.07 -0.80
CA LEU A 16 7.59 7.64 0.52
C LEU A 16 8.69 7.68 1.57
N ILE A 17 9.92 7.29 1.22
CA ILE A 17 11.06 7.43 2.12
C ILE A 17 11.33 8.90 2.43
N ALA A 18 11.19 9.82 1.47
CA ALA A 18 11.34 11.25 1.75
C ALA A 18 10.21 11.82 2.63
N LEU A 19 8.97 11.35 2.44
CA LEU A 19 7.80 11.81 3.21
C LEU A 19 7.82 11.31 4.66
N TYR A 20 8.22 10.06 4.88
CA TYR A 20 8.13 9.39 6.19
C TYR A 20 9.50 9.18 6.86
N GLY A 21 10.57 9.10 6.07
CA GLY A 21 11.95 8.95 6.52
C GLY A 21 12.56 10.29 6.90
N ARG A 22 12.67 10.53 8.20
CA ARG A 22 13.19 11.79 8.78
C ARG A 22 14.70 12.01 8.58
N LYS A 23 15.48 10.99 8.20
CA LYS A 23 16.95 11.02 7.99
C LYS A 23 17.35 10.08 6.85
N LYS A 24 18.51 10.35 6.21
CA LYS A 24 19.20 9.40 5.32
C LYS A 24 19.64 8.18 6.14
N SER A 25 18.77 7.20 6.32
CA SER A 25 19.11 5.91 6.90
C SER A 25 19.04 4.85 5.79
N GLU A 26 20.00 3.92 5.76
CA GLU A 26 19.98 2.71 4.91
C GLU A 26 18.86 1.72 5.30
N GLU A 27 17.94 2.12 6.16
CA GLU A 27 16.83 1.31 6.61
C GLU A 27 15.86 1.00 5.47
N THR A 28 15.55 -0.28 5.31
CA THR A 28 14.53 -0.75 4.38
C THR A 28 13.17 -0.10 4.68
N ARG A 29 12.39 0.22 3.64
CA ARG A 29 11.04 0.82 3.76
C ARG A 29 10.17 0.12 4.80
N ASP A 30 10.10 -1.21 4.77
CA ASP A 30 9.26 -1.97 5.69
C ASP A 30 9.67 -1.78 7.16
N PHE A 31 10.96 -1.60 7.43
CA PHE A 31 11.46 -1.31 8.77
C PHE A 31 11.09 0.09 9.24
N LEU A 32 11.13 1.09 8.33
CA LEU A 32 10.65 2.44 8.63
C LEU A 32 9.15 2.45 8.96
N ILE A 33 8.33 1.78 8.13
CA ILE A 33 6.88 1.62 8.35
C ILE A 33 6.63 0.96 9.72
N PHE A 34 7.36 -0.12 10.02
CA PHE A 34 7.25 -0.83 11.29
C PHE A 34 7.60 0.05 12.49
N LYS A 35 8.70 0.81 12.43
CA LYS A 35 9.08 1.77 13.49
C LYS A 35 8.03 2.86 13.68
N LEU A 36 7.51 3.41 12.59
CA LEU A 36 6.43 4.41 12.63
C LEU A 36 5.17 3.82 13.28
N PHE A 37 4.82 2.59 12.93
CA PHE A 37 3.72 1.85 13.54
C PHE A 37 3.95 1.65 15.05
N GLN A 38 5.11 1.13 15.48
CA GLN A 38 5.42 0.97 16.90
C GLN A 38 5.34 2.29 17.68
N LYS A 39 5.91 3.37 17.12
CA LYS A 39 5.82 4.72 17.72
C LYS A 39 4.41 5.28 17.76
N SER A 40 3.52 4.81 16.90
CA SER A 40 2.13 5.24 16.87
C SER A 40 1.29 4.54 17.95
N LEU A 41 1.66 3.32 18.35
CA LEU A 41 0.97 2.54 19.40
C LEU A 41 1.15 3.13 20.81
N VAL A 42 2.23 3.88 21.05
CA VAL A 42 2.46 4.55 22.34
C VAL A 42 1.63 5.84 22.52
N LYS A 43 0.88 6.26 21.49
CA LYS A 43 0.04 7.46 21.54
C LYS A 43 -1.39 7.08 21.93
N ASN A 44 -1.97 7.78 22.89
CA ASN A 44 -3.35 7.56 23.33
C ASN A 44 -4.39 7.81 22.21
N ASN A 45 -4.07 8.65 21.22
CA ASN A 45 -4.95 8.98 20.09
C ASN A 45 -4.38 8.42 18.78
N PHE A 46 -4.16 7.11 18.73
CA PHE A 46 -3.69 6.45 17.52
C PHE A 46 -4.72 6.59 16.39
N ILE A 47 -4.36 7.33 15.34
CA ILE A 47 -5.17 7.48 14.13
C ILE A 47 -4.49 6.69 13.00
N LEU A 48 -5.17 5.64 12.54
CA LEU A 48 -4.67 4.69 11.55
C LEU A 48 -4.28 5.36 10.22
N VAL A 49 -4.94 6.46 9.86
CA VAL A 49 -4.72 7.20 8.61
C VAL A 49 -3.31 7.79 8.51
N PHE A 50 -2.61 8.02 9.62
CA PHE A 50 -1.24 8.53 9.61
C PHE A 50 -0.17 7.44 9.41
N LEU A 51 -0.58 6.18 9.30
CA LEU A 51 0.38 5.14 8.96
C LEU A 51 0.78 5.25 7.50
N PRO A 52 2.09 5.13 7.19
CA PRO A 52 2.51 4.98 5.81
C PRO A 52 1.89 3.72 5.19
N PRO A 53 1.56 3.76 3.88
CA PRO A 53 1.04 2.60 3.18
C PRO A 53 2.09 1.47 3.18
N THR A 54 1.61 0.23 3.21
CA THR A 54 2.49 -0.95 3.08
C THR A 54 3.17 -0.99 1.72
N THR A 55 4.28 -1.73 1.62
CA THR A 55 5.05 -1.89 0.38
C THR A 55 4.18 -2.19 -0.85
N THR A 56 3.23 -3.11 -0.73
CA THR A 56 2.37 -3.48 -1.86
C THR A 56 1.34 -2.42 -2.16
N ALA A 57 0.73 -1.81 -1.13
CA ALA A 57 -0.25 -0.74 -1.33
C ALA A 57 0.38 0.51 -1.96
N ALA A 58 1.60 0.87 -1.53
CA ALA A 58 2.39 1.95 -2.10
C ALA A 58 2.68 1.76 -3.59
N ARG A 59 3.00 0.52 -3.99
CA ARG A 59 3.23 0.16 -5.39
C ARG A 59 1.98 0.35 -6.23
N GLU A 60 0.84 -0.18 -5.79
CA GLU A 60 -0.45 -0.01 -6.49
C GLU A 60 -0.81 1.49 -6.63
N ASP A 61 -0.57 2.27 -5.58
CA ASP A 61 -0.86 3.70 -5.57
C ASP A 61 0.02 4.50 -6.55
N SER A 62 1.32 4.19 -6.58
CA SER A 62 2.28 4.81 -7.51
C SER A 62 1.93 4.50 -8.96
N LEU A 63 1.48 3.27 -9.25
CA LEU A 63 1.04 2.86 -10.57
C LEU A 63 -0.24 3.57 -11.01
N ARG A 64 -1.20 3.80 -10.08
CA ARG A 64 -2.38 4.62 -10.37
C ARG A 64 -2.03 6.06 -10.67
N ALA A 65 -1.15 6.67 -9.87
CA ALA A 65 -0.68 8.04 -10.12
C ALA A 65 -0.01 8.15 -11.49
N TYR A 66 0.82 7.18 -11.85
CA TYR A 66 1.42 7.10 -13.19
C TYR A 66 0.36 6.99 -14.29
N LEU A 67 -0.62 6.08 -14.15
CA LEU A 67 -1.71 5.92 -15.12
C LEU A 67 -2.47 7.24 -15.33
N GLN A 68 -2.77 7.96 -14.24
CA GLN A 68 -3.45 9.25 -14.28
C GLN A 68 -2.64 10.29 -15.05
N VAL A 69 -1.34 10.41 -14.78
CA VAL A 69 -0.43 11.33 -15.50
C VAL A 69 -0.33 10.96 -16.99
N GLN A 70 -0.27 9.68 -17.33
CA GLN A 70 -0.22 9.22 -18.71
C GLN A 70 -1.51 9.58 -19.47
N ASN A 71 -2.68 9.39 -18.85
CA ASN A 71 -3.95 9.81 -19.43
C ASN A 71 -4.00 11.33 -19.66
N TRP A 72 -3.53 12.15 -18.71
CA TRP A 72 -3.45 13.60 -18.90
C TRP A 72 -2.50 14.02 -20.01
N SER A 73 -1.46 13.22 -20.25
CA SER A 73 -0.48 13.45 -21.30
C SER A 73 -0.94 12.94 -22.68
N GLY A 74 -2.20 12.49 -22.81
CA GLY A 74 -2.76 11.95 -24.06
C GLY A 74 -2.33 10.53 -24.39
N PHE A 75 -1.54 9.88 -23.54
CA PHE A 75 -1.12 8.48 -23.68
C PHE A 75 -2.09 7.57 -22.93
N ALA A 76 -3.27 7.36 -23.52
CA ALA A 76 -4.28 6.49 -22.96
C ALA A 76 -3.73 5.07 -22.74
N LYS A 77 -3.75 4.59 -21.50
CA LYS A 77 -3.45 3.20 -21.16
C LYS A 77 -4.72 2.52 -20.66
N ARG A 78 -4.84 1.21 -20.90
CA ARG A 78 -5.99 0.42 -20.45
C ARG A 78 -5.97 0.27 -18.93
N SER A 79 -7.00 0.76 -18.23
CA SER A 79 -7.05 0.74 -16.76
C SER A 79 -6.91 -0.66 -16.16
N LEU A 80 -7.48 -1.69 -16.80
CA LEU A 80 -7.39 -3.09 -16.36
C LEU A 80 -5.96 -3.62 -16.29
N ASP A 81 -5.06 -3.08 -17.11
CA ASP A 81 -3.65 -3.46 -17.11
C ASP A 81 -2.87 -2.76 -15.97
N TRP A 82 -3.51 -1.85 -15.24
CA TRP A 82 -2.86 -0.93 -14.31
C TRP A 82 -3.67 -0.71 -13.03
N CYS A 83 -3.62 -1.67 -12.10
CA CYS A 83 -4.12 -1.49 -10.72
C CYS A 83 -5.63 -1.20 -10.62
N TRP A 84 -6.41 -1.54 -11.65
CA TRP A 84 -7.86 -1.54 -11.64
C TRP A 84 -8.39 -2.93 -11.93
N LYS A 85 -9.50 -3.26 -11.28
CA LYS A 85 -10.25 -4.48 -11.56
C LYS A 85 -11.69 -4.12 -11.93
N GLU A 86 -12.24 -4.89 -12.84
CA GLU A 86 -13.65 -4.79 -13.18
C GLU A 86 -14.50 -5.55 -12.16
N THR A 87 -15.63 -4.96 -11.81
CA THR A 87 -16.64 -5.55 -10.94
C THR A 87 -18.01 -5.30 -11.54
N LYS A 88 -19.03 -6.02 -11.06
CA LYS A 88 -20.44 -5.76 -11.41
C LYS A 88 -20.92 -4.33 -11.15
N HIS A 89 -20.17 -3.53 -10.40
CA HIS A 89 -20.48 -2.15 -10.07
C HIS A 89 -19.52 -1.15 -10.74
N GLY A 90 -18.77 -1.59 -11.77
CA GLY A 90 -17.79 -0.77 -12.48
C GLY A 90 -16.34 -1.06 -12.07
N LEU A 91 -15.44 -0.13 -12.38
CA LEU A 91 -14.01 -0.24 -12.11
C LEU A 91 -13.69 0.12 -10.66
N PHE A 92 -13.01 -0.77 -9.96
CA PHE A 92 -12.50 -0.54 -8.60
C PHE A 92 -10.99 -0.58 -8.59
N SER A 93 -10.40 0.31 -7.81
CA SER A 93 -8.95 0.34 -7.61
C SER A 93 -8.50 -0.92 -6.84
N VAL A 94 -7.46 -1.58 -7.34
CA VAL A 94 -6.75 -2.62 -6.61
C VAL A 94 -5.88 -1.95 -5.55
N THR A 95 -6.13 -2.28 -4.28
CA THR A 95 -5.40 -1.71 -3.14
C THR A 95 -4.23 -2.58 -2.71
N THR A 96 -4.34 -3.90 -2.87
CA THR A 96 -3.27 -4.87 -2.60
C THR A 96 -3.59 -6.21 -3.25
N HIS A 97 -2.57 -6.90 -3.75
CA HIS A 97 -2.66 -8.30 -4.17
C HIS A 97 -2.31 -9.29 -3.06
N LYS A 98 -1.75 -8.80 -1.94
CA LYS A 98 -1.45 -9.64 -0.78
C LYS A 98 -2.71 -9.87 0.05
N LYS A 99 -2.81 -11.06 0.63
CA LYS A 99 -3.85 -11.37 1.62
C LYS A 99 -3.73 -10.42 2.84
N PRO A 100 -4.84 -10.05 3.50
CA PRO A 100 -4.82 -9.09 4.61
C PRO A 100 -3.97 -9.55 5.81
N ALA A 101 -3.95 -10.85 6.06
CA ALA A 101 -3.19 -11.47 7.14
C ALA A 101 -2.88 -12.93 6.79
N ALA A 102 -1.92 -13.52 7.51
CA ALA A 102 -1.64 -14.95 7.42
C ALA A 102 -2.87 -15.77 7.89
N PRO A 103 -3.17 -16.92 7.28
CA PRO A 103 -4.31 -17.74 7.67
C PRO A 103 -4.29 -18.15 9.15
N SER A 104 -3.12 -18.42 9.72
CA SER A 104 -2.96 -18.76 11.14
C SER A 104 -3.39 -17.63 12.08
N LEU A 105 -3.10 -16.38 11.73
CA LEU A 105 -3.53 -15.21 12.50
C LEU A 105 -5.05 -15.05 12.44
N LEU A 106 -5.65 -15.19 11.26
CA LEU A 106 -7.10 -15.13 11.07
C LEU A 106 -7.81 -16.23 11.85
N TYR A 107 -7.23 -17.44 11.85
CA TYR A 107 -7.74 -18.57 12.63
C TYR A 107 -7.72 -18.25 14.14
N MET A 108 -6.59 -17.78 14.67
CA MET A 108 -6.46 -17.40 16.08
C MET A 108 -7.50 -16.35 16.51
N ILE A 109 -7.72 -15.31 15.70
CA ILE A 109 -8.72 -14.27 15.98
C ILE A 109 -10.15 -14.84 15.93
N SER A 110 -10.46 -15.68 14.93
CA SER A 110 -11.79 -16.29 14.76
C SER A 110 -12.19 -17.21 15.92
N LEU A 111 -11.22 -17.89 16.53
CA LEU A 111 -11.46 -18.76 17.68
C LEU A 111 -11.70 -17.97 18.97
N GLN A 112 -11.12 -16.78 19.11
CA GLN A 112 -11.35 -15.92 20.28
C GLN A 112 -12.78 -15.37 20.33
N VAL A 113 -13.44 -15.18 19.17
CA VAL A 113 -14.84 -14.73 19.10
C VAL A 113 -15.82 -15.80 19.59
N ARG A 114 -15.47 -17.09 19.50
CA ARG A 114 -16.33 -18.20 19.95
C ARG A 114 -16.31 -18.46 21.47
N LYS A 115 -15.49 -17.73 22.23
CA LYS A 115 -15.37 -17.89 23.70
C LYS A 115 -16.09 -16.82 24.53
N ARG A 116 -17.12 -16.15 23.99
CA ARG A 116 -18.08 -15.44 24.84
C ARG A 116 -19.27 -16.36 25.11
N VAL A 117 -19.35 -16.77 26.38
CA VAL A 117 -20.50 -17.43 27.02
C VAL A 117 -21.74 -16.56 26.86
#